data_AF-A0A075GZN8-F1
#
_entry.id   AF-A0A075GZN8-F1
#
_cell.length_a   1.000
_cell.length_b   1.000
_cell.length_c   1.000
_cell.angle_alpha   90.00
_cell.angle_beta   90.00
_cell.angle_gamma   90.00
#
_symmetry.space_group_name_H-M   'P 1'
#
loop_
_entity.id
_entity.type
_entity.pdbx_description
1 polymer ?
#
loop_
_entity_poly.entity_id
_entity_poly.type
_entity_poly.pdbx_seq_one_letter_code
_entity_poly.pdbx_strand_id
1 'polypeptide(L)'
;MRTAALLQTILMISSVLLVSVTVFGEDSETVISDNVTWTGEDSVEGAVRIVDGGYLLIENADIKMMAGSSIHIDEGGGLTIWGSTVKSQTPPTAIASMGYWDEDNISRFKVPGDTISGPFQVEMVPMDGDIYYGDVAHIGDEIYNLNGSSHTFNFDEGTEDIWIGLTGYGASPVSVGSITITTQSGSEITTLGSELESVNMRGAGTPGFEIHVEGEMSVKNSALIGAQVFVDGELSADDATFDRVGPILVGDAGKIDLWGSSTSFSGSLDDHDIRAGPYSDIIWPEGVSGSGGLIDKWERRISGQTLHLDAKYVILRISGLGPQESDQEIFSDENGTAYINGGNERVVEIGYADGTVWTESATIEIISYETGWNPQTSGIGNYGGGVVNLSWSDSIVLDSGTPYVEWEYLEIPEAYGGPLSDSSKNIGQSMPVLAGLANRGTVAALLYFTCDNTETGMEADIGGYQQARIDPGESVEVSFGWRHTLTGEASLTCRILTPTQLVEDGAFGGGSMTTYTATWTEPVEDDSLPVLPLLAAIIVAMAIAGATMLRRASDAIVEDGDDSDYSKDEN
;
A
#
# COMPACT_ATOMS: atom_id res chain seq x y z
N MET A 1 -79.39 -11.46 2.89
CA MET A 1 -78.53 -12.62 3.23
C MET A 1 -77.82 -13.25 2.03
N ARG A 2 -78.32 -13.15 0.78
CA ARG A 2 -77.63 -13.74 -0.40
C ARG A 2 -76.49 -12.89 -0.99
N THR A 3 -76.40 -11.60 -0.68
CA THR A 3 -75.35 -10.70 -1.19
C THR A 3 -74.09 -10.67 -0.33
N ALA A 4 -74.21 -10.92 0.98
CA ALA A 4 -73.06 -10.98 1.90
C ALA A 4 -72.25 -12.27 1.73
N ALA A 5 -72.91 -13.41 1.49
CA ALA A 5 -72.24 -14.69 1.27
C ALA A 5 -71.42 -14.69 -0.03
N LEU A 6 -71.90 -14.03 -1.09
CA LEU A 6 -71.20 -13.93 -2.38
C LEU A 6 -69.94 -13.05 -2.29
N LEU A 7 -69.98 -11.97 -1.51
CA LEU A 7 -68.83 -11.08 -1.30
C LEU A 7 -67.73 -11.78 -0.47
N GLN A 8 -68.13 -12.59 0.51
CA GLN A 8 -67.21 -13.41 1.31
C GLN A 8 -66.58 -14.57 0.51
N THR A 9 -67.29 -15.15 -0.46
CA THR A 9 -66.71 -16.17 -1.35
C THR A 9 -65.76 -15.56 -2.38
N ILE A 10 -66.04 -14.35 -2.89
CA ILE A 10 -65.15 -13.64 -3.81
C ILE A 10 -63.88 -13.16 -3.09
N LEU A 11 -63.98 -12.71 -1.82
CA LEU A 11 -62.80 -12.36 -1.00
C LEU A 11 -61.96 -13.59 -0.61
N MET A 12 -62.58 -14.74 -0.31
CA MET A 12 -61.86 -15.99 -0.02
C MET A 12 -61.20 -16.62 -1.26
N ILE A 13 -61.77 -16.44 -2.45
CA ILE A 13 -61.15 -16.89 -3.71
C ILE A 13 -60.02 -15.92 -4.14
N SER A 14 -60.10 -14.64 -3.78
CA SER A 14 -59.02 -13.67 -4.02
C SER A 14 -57.84 -13.78 -3.04
N SER A 15 -58.02 -14.44 -1.87
CA SER A 15 -56.96 -14.69 -0.89
C SER A 15 -56.20 -16.01 -1.10
N VAL A 16 -56.64 -16.86 -2.04
CA VAL A 16 -56.01 -18.17 -2.33
C VAL A 16 -55.29 -18.16 -3.71
N LEU A 17 -55.23 -17.02 -4.39
CA LEU A 17 -54.67 -16.87 -5.75
C LEU A 17 -53.52 -15.83 -5.85
N LEU A 18 -52.86 -15.51 -4.75
CA LEU A 18 -51.68 -14.64 -4.72
C LEU A 18 -50.49 -15.35 -4.07
N VAL A 19 -50.03 -16.46 -4.67
CA VAL A 19 -48.59 -16.77 -4.90
C VAL A 19 -48.56 -17.81 -6.03
N SER A 20 -48.57 -17.34 -7.26
CA SER A 20 -48.20 -18.13 -8.44
C SER A 20 -47.64 -17.14 -9.46
N VAL A 21 -46.51 -16.54 -9.13
CA VAL A 21 -45.82 -15.68 -10.08
C VAL A 21 -45.04 -16.61 -11.01
N THR A 22 -45.61 -16.91 -12.17
CA THR A 22 -44.81 -17.41 -13.29
C THR A 22 -44.22 -16.19 -14.00
N VAL A 23 -42.96 -15.86 -13.72
CA VAL A 23 -42.18 -14.93 -14.53
C VAL A 23 -41.38 -15.76 -15.53
N PHE A 24 -41.49 -15.43 -16.82
CA PHE A 24 -40.51 -15.87 -17.81
C PHE A 24 -39.95 -14.62 -18.49
N GLY A 25 -38.61 -14.45 -18.42
CA GLY A 25 -37.82 -13.77 -19.45
C GLY A 25 -37.23 -12.38 -19.15
N GLU A 26 -36.33 -12.29 -18.17
CA GLU A 26 -35.15 -11.41 -17.96
C GLU A 26 -34.68 -11.78 -16.54
N ASP A 27 -33.36 -11.86 -16.26
CA ASP A 27 -32.79 -12.39 -15.00
C ASP A 27 -33.75 -12.21 -13.81
N SER A 28 -34.38 -13.29 -13.36
CA SER A 28 -35.56 -13.21 -12.50
C SER A 28 -35.15 -12.72 -11.12
N GLU A 29 -35.24 -11.41 -10.91
CA GLU A 29 -34.99 -10.77 -9.62
C GLU A 29 -36.30 -10.66 -8.82
N THR A 30 -36.29 -11.23 -7.62
CA THR A 30 -37.34 -11.08 -6.61
C THR A 30 -36.91 -10.04 -5.58
N VAL A 31 -37.60 -8.91 -5.52
CA VAL A 31 -37.29 -7.83 -4.57
C VAL A 31 -38.17 -7.91 -3.33
N ILE A 32 -37.55 -7.87 -2.14
CA ILE A 32 -38.18 -7.89 -0.83
C ILE A 32 -37.98 -6.52 -0.18
N SER A 33 -39.05 -5.72 -0.13
CA SER A 33 -39.07 -4.37 0.46
C SER A 33 -39.91 -4.28 1.74
N ASP A 34 -40.45 -5.40 2.20
CA ASP A 34 -41.30 -5.54 3.39
C ASP A 34 -40.95 -6.86 4.10
N ASN A 35 -41.60 -7.13 5.23
CA ASN A 35 -41.45 -8.39 5.94
C ASN A 35 -42.10 -9.56 5.17
N VAL A 36 -41.29 -10.54 4.78
CA VAL A 36 -41.70 -11.76 4.07
C VAL A 36 -41.24 -12.99 4.86
N THR A 37 -42.06 -14.04 4.86
CA THR A 37 -41.71 -15.34 5.46
C THR A 37 -41.83 -16.46 4.44
N TRP A 38 -40.77 -17.24 4.29
CA TRP A 38 -40.73 -18.47 3.49
C TRP A 38 -40.76 -19.68 4.41
N THR A 39 -41.58 -20.67 4.06
CA THR A 39 -41.78 -21.90 4.84
C THR A 39 -41.97 -23.09 3.91
N GLY A 40 -41.60 -24.30 4.36
CA GLY A 40 -41.80 -25.53 3.59
C GLY A 40 -40.65 -25.82 2.61
N GLU A 41 -40.93 -26.57 1.56
CA GLU A 41 -39.95 -26.92 0.53
C GLU A 41 -40.17 -26.08 -0.72
N ASP A 42 -39.14 -25.39 -1.19
CA ASP A 42 -39.21 -24.59 -2.42
C ASP A 42 -37.89 -24.60 -3.19
N SER A 43 -37.95 -24.24 -4.47
CA SER A 43 -36.78 -24.02 -5.31
C SER A 43 -36.71 -22.57 -5.76
N VAL A 44 -35.56 -21.94 -5.55
CA VAL A 44 -35.33 -20.54 -5.93
C VAL A 44 -34.47 -20.49 -7.19
N GLU A 45 -34.95 -19.79 -8.21
CA GLU A 45 -34.24 -19.52 -9.45
C GLU A 45 -34.07 -18.01 -9.64
N GLY A 46 -32.84 -17.57 -9.94
CA GLY A 46 -32.50 -16.16 -10.12
C GLY A 46 -32.08 -15.46 -8.83
N ALA A 47 -32.20 -14.14 -8.81
CA ALA A 47 -31.71 -13.32 -7.71
C ALA A 47 -32.85 -12.98 -6.72
N VAL A 48 -32.54 -12.99 -5.44
CA VAL A 48 -33.42 -12.46 -4.38
C VAL A 48 -32.73 -11.25 -3.79
N ARG A 49 -33.34 -10.08 -3.85
CA ARG A 49 -32.76 -8.84 -3.31
C ARG A 49 -33.60 -8.30 -2.17
N ILE A 50 -33.01 -8.18 -1.00
CA ILE A 50 -33.63 -7.62 0.21
C ILE A 50 -33.10 -6.21 0.37
N VAL A 51 -33.96 -5.22 0.10
CA VAL A 51 -33.59 -3.80 0.11
C VAL A 51 -33.79 -3.19 1.51
N ASP A 52 -33.32 -1.95 1.72
CA ASP A 52 -33.54 -1.18 2.95
C ASP A 52 -35.01 -1.24 3.44
N GLY A 53 -35.18 -1.62 4.71
CA GLY A 53 -36.48 -1.81 5.36
C GLY A 53 -37.19 -3.13 5.03
N GLY A 54 -36.67 -3.92 4.08
CA GLY A 54 -37.12 -5.27 3.76
C GLY A 54 -36.53 -6.31 4.71
N TYR A 55 -37.29 -7.37 4.95
CA TYR A 55 -36.83 -8.46 5.82
C TYR A 55 -37.36 -9.81 5.34
N LEU A 56 -36.47 -10.77 5.12
CA LEU A 56 -36.82 -12.16 4.79
C LEU A 56 -36.55 -13.07 5.98
N LEU A 57 -37.59 -13.81 6.40
CA LEU A 57 -37.47 -14.93 7.32
C LEU A 57 -37.67 -16.24 6.57
N ILE A 58 -36.65 -17.09 6.53
CA ILE A 58 -36.75 -18.49 6.08
C ILE A 58 -36.90 -19.35 7.34
N GLU A 59 -38.10 -19.90 7.55
CA GLU A 59 -38.48 -20.58 8.79
C GLU A 59 -38.93 -22.02 8.54
N ASN A 60 -38.28 -22.96 9.22
CA ASN A 60 -38.57 -24.40 9.15
C ASN A 60 -38.75 -24.89 7.70
N ALA A 61 -37.81 -24.50 6.84
CA ALA A 61 -37.88 -24.69 5.40
C ALA A 61 -36.70 -25.52 4.89
N ASP A 62 -36.88 -26.17 3.74
CA ASP A 62 -35.81 -26.78 2.94
C ASP A 62 -35.80 -26.12 1.56
N ILE A 63 -34.93 -25.11 1.42
CA ILE A 63 -34.82 -24.28 0.24
C ILE A 63 -33.70 -24.80 -0.64
N LYS A 64 -34.05 -25.07 -1.90
CA LYS A 64 -33.11 -25.48 -2.93
C LYS A 64 -32.78 -24.32 -3.86
N MET A 65 -31.56 -23.84 -3.81
CA MET A 65 -31.06 -22.80 -4.70
C MET A 65 -30.63 -23.42 -6.03
N MET A 66 -31.24 -22.99 -7.12
CA MET A 66 -30.89 -23.45 -8.47
C MET A 66 -29.54 -22.85 -8.89
N ALA A 67 -28.83 -23.53 -9.79
CA ALA A 67 -27.50 -23.10 -10.22
C ALA A 67 -27.52 -21.64 -10.76
N GLY A 68 -26.61 -20.81 -10.26
CA GLY A 68 -26.50 -19.39 -10.65
C GLY A 68 -27.48 -18.45 -9.93
N SER A 69 -28.24 -18.94 -8.96
CA SER A 69 -29.09 -18.09 -8.12
C SER A 69 -28.28 -17.32 -7.09
N SER A 70 -28.85 -16.25 -6.55
CA SER A 70 -28.20 -15.45 -5.52
C SER A 70 -29.18 -14.85 -4.52
N ILE A 71 -28.69 -14.51 -3.33
CA ILE A 71 -29.39 -13.68 -2.35
C ILE A 71 -28.52 -12.44 -2.08
N HIS A 72 -29.07 -11.25 -2.27
CA HIS A 72 -28.43 -9.96 -1.98
C HIS A 72 -29.19 -9.30 -0.84
N ILE A 73 -28.47 -8.92 0.21
CA ILE A 73 -28.99 -8.23 1.38
C ILE A 73 -28.34 -6.85 1.38
N ASP A 74 -29.04 -5.86 0.84
CA ASP A 74 -28.53 -4.49 0.76
C ASP A 74 -28.42 -3.88 2.16
N GLU A 75 -27.65 -2.79 2.30
CA GLU A 75 -27.61 -1.98 3.53
C GLU A 75 -29.05 -1.64 4.02
N GLY A 76 -29.32 -1.91 5.31
CA GLY A 76 -30.65 -1.71 5.93
C GLY A 76 -31.65 -2.86 5.70
N GLY A 77 -31.33 -3.83 4.85
CA GLY A 77 -32.09 -5.07 4.67
C GLY A 77 -31.68 -6.16 5.67
N GLY A 78 -32.57 -7.15 5.88
CA GLY A 78 -32.29 -8.26 6.80
C GLY A 78 -32.73 -9.65 6.31
N LEU A 79 -31.90 -10.66 6.56
CA LEU A 79 -32.21 -12.07 6.33
C LEU A 79 -32.07 -12.85 7.65
N THR A 80 -33.06 -13.67 7.99
CA THR A 80 -32.92 -14.71 9.01
C THR A 80 -33.28 -16.07 8.46
N ILE A 81 -32.40 -17.05 8.68
CA ILE A 81 -32.60 -18.46 8.39
C ILE A 81 -32.73 -19.17 9.73
N TRP A 82 -33.89 -19.75 10.01
CA TRP A 82 -34.17 -20.39 11.30
C TRP A 82 -34.77 -21.78 11.13
N GLY A 83 -34.17 -22.78 11.77
CA GLY A 83 -34.64 -24.18 11.70
C GLY A 83 -34.65 -24.74 10.28
N SER A 84 -33.84 -24.20 9.37
CA SER A 84 -33.98 -24.40 7.92
C SER A 84 -32.69 -24.93 7.28
N THR A 85 -32.84 -25.55 6.12
CA THR A 85 -31.71 -25.86 5.22
C THR A 85 -31.83 -24.98 3.98
N VAL A 86 -30.77 -24.28 3.62
CA VAL A 86 -30.65 -23.62 2.31
C VAL A 86 -29.46 -24.25 1.59
N LYS A 87 -29.74 -24.95 0.50
CA LYS A 87 -28.74 -25.78 -0.19
C LYS A 87 -28.73 -25.54 -1.69
N SER A 88 -27.54 -25.60 -2.26
CA SER A 88 -27.35 -25.68 -3.70
C SER A 88 -28.03 -26.94 -4.27
N GLN A 89 -28.59 -26.83 -5.49
CA GLN A 89 -28.99 -28.00 -6.27
C GLN A 89 -27.81 -28.90 -6.64
N THR A 90 -26.66 -28.29 -6.88
CA THR A 90 -25.40 -28.92 -7.30
C THR A 90 -24.28 -28.37 -6.41
N PRO A 91 -24.20 -28.77 -5.13
CA PRO A 91 -23.10 -28.37 -4.28
C PRO A 91 -21.78 -28.98 -4.81
N PRO A 92 -20.61 -28.40 -4.47
CA PRO A 92 -19.31 -28.99 -4.78
C PRO A 92 -19.26 -30.47 -4.37
N THR A 93 -18.86 -31.37 -5.28
CA THR A 93 -18.92 -32.82 -5.04
C THR A 93 -17.55 -33.47 -4.87
N ALA A 94 -16.47 -32.76 -5.17
CA ALA A 94 -15.12 -33.28 -5.15
C ALA A 94 -14.37 -32.87 -3.87
N ILE A 95 -13.23 -33.51 -3.64
CA ILE A 95 -12.20 -33.08 -2.69
C ILE A 95 -10.87 -32.90 -3.42
N ALA A 96 -9.94 -32.14 -2.86
CA ALA A 96 -8.60 -31.97 -3.40
C ALA A 96 -7.55 -31.97 -2.30
N SER A 97 -6.36 -32.51 -2.62
CA SER A 97 -5.22 -32.50 -1.72
C SER A 97 -4.65 -31.09 -1.53
N MET A 98 -3.99 -30.89 -0.40
CA MET A 98 -3.37 -29.61 -0.01
C MET A 98 -1.95 -29.42 -0.57
N GLY A 99 -1.43 -30.39 -1.33
CA GLY A 99 -0.12 -30.30 -1.98
C GLY A 99 1.09 -30.69 -1.08
N TYR A 100 0.85 -31.06 0.18
CA TYR A 100 1.91 -31.53 1.09
C TYR A 100 2.40 -32.94 0.73
N TRP A 101 3.70 -33.18 0.89
CA TRP A 101 4.39 -34.41 0.50
C TRP A 101 5.04 -35.16 1.68
N ASP A 102 5.07 -34.54 2.86
CA ASP A 102 5.54 -35.20 4.07
C ASP A 102 4.48 -36.14 4.65
N GLU A 103 4.93 -37.19 5.33
CA GLU A 103 4.07 -38.29 5.80
C GLU A 103 3.00 -37.84 6.79
N ASP A 104 3.31 -36.82 7.61
CA ASP A 104 2.41 -36.29 8.63
C ASP A 104 1.28 -35.46 8.00
N ASN A 105 1.56 -34.72 6.94
CA ASN A 105 0.61 -33.77 6.34
C ASN A 105 0.00 -34.21 5.00
N ILE A 106 0.51 -35.27 4.36
CA ILE A 106 -0.05 -35.77 3.10
C ILE A 106 -1.56 -36.01 3.21
N SER A 107 -2.29 -35.48 2.23
CA SER A 107 -3.73 -35.61 2.14
C SER A 107 -4.12 -37.04 1.81
N ARG A 108 -5.11 -37.59 2.53
CA ARG A 108 -5.59 -38.97 2.34
C ARG A 108 -7.12 -39.04 2.31
N PHE A 109 -7.66 -40.01 1.59
CA PHE A 109 -9.07 -40.40 1.70
C PHE A 109 -9.19 -41.91 1.97
N LYS A 110 -10.28 -42.31 2.61
CA LYS A 110 -10.53 -43.71 2.98
C LYS A 110 -11.42 -44.42 1.96
N VAL A 111 -11.02 -45.62 1.59
CA VAL A 111 -11.83 -46.59 0.85
C VAL A 111 -12.33 -47.65 1.83
N PRO A 112 -13.65 -47.89 1.95
CA PRO A 112 -14.19 -48.87 2.87
C PRO A 112 -14.02 -50.30 2.33
N GLY A 113 -13.03 -51.03 2.85
CA GLY A 113 -12.69 -52.40 2.43
C GLY A 113 -13.35 -53.46 3.32
N ASP A 114 -13.50 -53.19 4.61
CA ASP A 114 -13.95 -54.14 5.64
C ASP A 114 -15.33 -54.76 5.36
N THR A 115 -16.15 -54.07 4.57
CA THR A 115 -17.54 -54.45 4.27
C THR A 115 -17.69 -55.20 2.95
N ILE A 116 -16.61 -55.36 2.18
CA ILE A 116 -16.63 -55.93 0.83
C ILE A 116 -16.20 -57.40 0.89
N SER A 117 -17.03 -58.28 0.33
CA SER A 117 -16.70 -59.71 0.20
C SER A 117 -16.01 -59.99 -1.14
N GLY A 118 -14.92 -60.74 -1.09
CA GLY A 118 -14.14 -61.12 -2.28
C GLY A 118 -13.21 -60.00 -2.77
N PRO A 119 -12.44 -60.25 -3.84
CA PRO A 119 -11.59 -59.22 -4.44
C PRO A 119 -12.46 -58.12 -5.09
N PHE A 120 -11.94 -56.91 -5.11
CA PHE A 120 -12.63 -55.74 -5.67
C PHE A 120 -11.67 -54.77 -6.35
N GLN A 121 -12.23 -53.93 -7.20
CA GLN A 121 -11.53 -52.85 -7.89
C GLN A 121 -12.07 -51.51 -7.43
N VAL A 122 -11.21 -50.51 -7.38
CA VAL A 122 -11.61 -49.13 -7.09
C VAL A 122 -11.11 -48.25 -8.22
N GLU A 123 -12.03 -47.77 -9.04
CA GLU A 123 -11.75 -46.73 -10.02
C GLU A 123 -11.89 -45.37 -9.35
N MET A 124 -10.80 -44.61 -9.33
CA MET A 124 -10.74 -43.22 -8.86
C MET A 124 -10.78 -42.28 -10.06
N VAL A 125 -11.68 -41.31 -10.05
CA VAL A 125 -11.89 -40.34 -11.13
C VAL A 125 -11.66 -38.93 -10.57
N PRO A 126 -10.87 -38.07 -11.23
CA PRO A 126 -10.62 -36.72 -10.76
C PRO A 126 -11.88 -35.86 -10.91
N MET A 127 -11.83 -34.63 -10.42
CA MET A 127 -12.90 -33.65 -10.68
C MET A 127 -13.00 -33.37 -12.20
N ASP A 128 -14.19 -33.02 -12.67
CA ASP A 128 -14.41 -32.67 -14.08
C ASP A 128 -13.44 -31.57 -14.54
N GLY A 129 -12.67 -31.87 -15.60
CA GLY A 129 -11.65 -30.98 -16.16
C GLY A 129 -10.22 -31.31 -15.75
N ASP A 130 -10.03 -32.07 -14.66
CA ASP A 130 -8.71 -32.48 -14.16
C ASP A 130 -8.25 -33.81 -14.75
N ILE A 131 -6.94 -34.06 -14.67
CA ILE A 131 -6.28 -35.33 -15.06
C ILE A 131 -5.15 -35.64 -14.08
N TYR A 132 -4.82 -36.91 -13.90
CA TYR A 132 -3.77 -37.34 -12.97
C TYR A 132 -2.34 -37.26 -13.53
N TYR A 133 -2.04 -36.28 -14.37
CA TYR A 133 -0.78 -36.27 -15.11
C TYR A 133 0.43 -35.98 -14.20
N GLY A 134 1.21 -37.03 -13.90
CA GLY A 134 2.41 -36.91 -13.07
C GLY A 134 2.15 -36.97 -11.57
N ASP A 135 0.91 -37.27 -11.17
CA ASP A 135 0.51 -37.42 -9.79
C ASP A 135 0.82 -38.82 -9.26
N VAL A 136 0.80 -38.94 -7.92
CA VAL A 136 1.19 -40.16 -7.23
C VAL A 136 0.20 -40.48 -6.11
N ALA A 137 -0.18 -41.75 -6.01
CA ALA A 137 -0.92 -42.30 -4.88
C ALA A 137 -0.01 -43.16 -3.98
N HIS A 138 -0.28 -43.12 -2.68
CA HIS A 138 0.45 -43.82 -1.64
C HIS A 138 -0.50 -44.74 -0.87
N ILE A 139 -0.20 -46.03 -0.80
CA ILE A 139 -0.96 -47.03 -0.05
C ILE A 139 0.02 -47.82 0.83
N GLY A 140 0.03 -47.53 2.12
CA GLY A 140 1.11 -48.00 3.00
C GLY A 140 2.47 -47.51 2.49
N ASP A 141 3.43 -48.43 2.34
CA ASP A 141 4.76 -48.14 1.78
C ASP A 141 4.82 -48.18 0.25
N GLU A 142 3.69 -48.48 -0.41
CA GLU A 142 3.64 -48.65 -1.86
C GLU A 142 3.27 -47.35 -2.57
N ILE A 143 3.94 -47.11 -3.71
CA ILE A 143 3.80 -45.90 -4.51
C ILE A 143 3.26 -46.27 -5.89
N TYR A 144 2.18 -45.61 -6.27
CA TYR A 144 1.46 -45.80 -7.53
C TYR A 144 1.52 -44.54 -8.37
N ASN A 145 2.08 -44.62 -9.57
CA ASN A 145 2.02 -43.51 -10.52
C ASN A 145 0.61 -43.41 -11.09
N LEU A 146 0.00 -42.24 -10.97
CA LEU A 146 -1.28 -41.92 -11.58
C LEU A 146 -1.05 -41.30 -12.96
N ASN A 147 -1.98 -41.53 -13.88
CA ASN A 147 -1.96 -40.91 -15.21
C ASN A 147 -3.33 -41.03 -15.88
N GLY A 148 -3.68 -40.07 -16.73
CA GLY A 148 -4.91 -40.07 -17.51
C GLY A 148 -6.13 -39.54 -16.75
N SER A 149 -7.32 -39.94 -17.21
CA SER A 149 -8.61 -39.45 -16.72
C SER A 149 -9.20 -40.28 -15.58
N SER A 150 -8.59 -41.42 -15.23
CA SER A 150 -8.96 -42.23 -14.07
C SER A 150 -7.79 -43.17 -13.69
N HIS A 151 -7.84 -43.74 -12.49
CA HIS A 151 -6.91 -44.78 -12.07
C HIS A 151 -7.66 -45.92 -11.36
N THR A 152 -7.29 -47.17 -11.64
CA THR A 152 -7.92 -48.34 -11.02
C THR A 152 -6.96 -49.07 -10.11
N PHE A 153 -7.30 -49.12 -8.82
CA PHE A 153 -6.64 -49.96 -7.83
C PHE A 153 -7.31 -51.34 -7.78
N ASN A 154 -6.53 -52.39 -7.54
CA ASN A 154 -7.02 -53.76 -7.40
C ASN A 154 -6.70 -54.26 -6.00
N PHE A 155 -7.70 -54.76 -5.29
CA PHE A 155 -7.55 -55.26 -3.93
C PHE A 155 -7.99 -56.72 -3.84
N ASP A 156 -7.22 -57.49 -3.06
CA ASP A 156 -7.46 -58.90 -2.83
C ASP A 156 -8.63 -59.12 -1.84
N GLU A 157 -9.11 -60.36 -1.77
CA GLU A 157 -10.12 -60.70 -0.76
C GLU A 157 -9.57 -60.52 0.66
N GLY A 158 -10.37 -59.89 1.52
CA GLY A 158 -10.02 -59.66 2.92
C GLY A 158 -9.14 -58.43 3.15
N THR A 159 -8.97 -57.56 2.15
CA THR A 159 -8.38 -56.23 2.36
C THR A 159 -9.30 -55.39 3.25
N GLU A 160 -8.73 -54.86 4.35
CA GLU A 160 -9.42 -53.98 5.29
C GLU A 160 -9.64 -52.57 4.70
N ASP A 161 -10.16 -51.63 5.49
CA ASP A 161 -10.21 -50.21 5.12
C ASP A 161 -8.83 -49.65 4.73
N ILE A 162 -8.79 -48.89 3.64
CA ILE A 162 -7.54 -48.41 3.02
C ILE A 162 -7.52 -46.89 2.98
N TRP A 163 -6.41 -46.30 3.43
CA TRP A 163 -6.12 -44.89 3.20
C TRP A 163 -5.25 -44.73 1.97
N ILE A 164 -5.76 -43.96 0.99
CA ILE A 164 -5.01 -43.60 -0.21
C ILE A 164 -4.54 -42.16 -0.05
N GLY A 165 -3.21 -41.99 0.06
CA GLY A 165 -2.58 -40.67 0.09
C GLY A 165 -2.28 -40.15 -1.29
N LEU A 166 -2.36 -38.84 -1.50
CA LEU A 166 -2.19 -38.21 -2.82
C LEU A 166 -1.15 -37.09 -2.77
N THR A 167 -0.20 -37.12 -3.71
CA THR A 167 0.78 -36.05 -3.94
C THR A 167 0.81 -35.68 -5.41
N GLY A 168 0.64 -34.40 -5.72
CA GLY A 168 0.70 -33.90 -7.08
C GLY A 168 2.10 -33.45 -7.48
N TYR A 169 2.33 -33.38 -8.80
CA TYR A 169 3.61 -32.92 -9.33
C TYR A 169 3.90 -31.47 -8.94
N GLY A 170 5.04 -31.23 -8.28
CA GLY A 170 5.45 -29.87 -7.88
C GLY A 170 4.55 -29.25 -6.81
N ALA A 171 3.96 -30.08 -5.92
CA ALA A 171 3.02 -29.68 -4.89
C ALA A 171 1.67 -29.17 -5.43
N SER A 172 1.27 -29.56 -6.64
CA SER A 172 -0.08 -29.31 -7.13
C SER A 172 -1.12 -30.10 -6.33
N PRO A 173 -2.33 -29.54 -6.13
CA PRO A 173 -3.47 -30.30 -5.64
C PRO A 173 -3.83 -31.46 -6.57
N VAL A 174 -4.25 -32.58 -6.01
CA VAL A 174 -4.80 -33.74 -6.72
C VAL A 174 -6.26 -33.87 -6.31
N SER A 175 -7.18 -33.81 -7.27
CA SER A 175 -8.61 -33.88 -7.00
C SER A 175 -9.15 -35.31 -7.07
N VAL A 176 -10.18 -35.59 -6.28
CA VAL A 176 -10.98 -36.81 -6.34
C VAL A 176 -12.43 -36.38 -6.52
N GLY A 177 -12.97 -36.57 -7.72
CA GLY A 177 -14.38 -36.30 -8.02
C GLY A 177 -15.27 -37.41 -7.50
N SER A 178 -14.86 -38.67 -7.72
CA SER A 178 -15.55 -39.84 -7.17
C SER A 178 -14.65 -41.08 -7.15
N ILE A 179 -15.07 -42.07 -6.38
CA ILE A 179 -14.58 -43.44 -6.52
C ILE A 179 -15.74 -44.36 -6.89
N THR A 180 -15.46 -45.37 -7.72
CA THR A 180 -16.39 -46.46 -8.03
C THR A 180 -15.76 -47.79 -7.63
N ILE A 181 -16.42 -48.48 -6.70
CA ILE A 181 -16.01 -49.79 -6.20
C ILE A 181 -16.76 -50.85 -7.00
N THR A 182 -16.02 -51.71 -7.71
CA THR A 182 -16.57 -52.85 -8.47
C THR A 182 -16.19 -54.16 -7.78
N THR A 183 -17.19 -54.90 -7.29
CA THR A 183 -16.97 -56.19 -6.63
C THR A 183 -16.85 -57.35 -7.63
N GLN A 184 -16.36 -58.51 -7.18
CA GLN A 184 -16.31 -59.72 -8.01
C GLN A 184 -17.67 -60.14 -8.58
N SER A 185 -18.79 -59.82 -7.91
CA SER A 185 -20.14 -60.10 -8.43
C SER A 185 -20.57 -59.13 -9.55
N GLY A 186 -19.76 -58.14 -9.88
CA GLY A 186 -20.06 -57.07 -10.84
C GLY A 186 -20.96 -55.99 -10.26
N SER A 187 -21.06 -55.87 -8.94
CA SER A 187 -21.81 -54.80 -8.28
C SER A 187 -20.94 -53.55 -8.20
N GLU A 188 -21.51 -52.40 -8.54
CA GLU A 188 -20.82 -51.12 -8.53
C GLU A 188 -21.45 -50.16 -7.51
N ILE A 189 -20.60 -49.52 -6.71
CA ILE A 189 -20.98 -48.48 -5.76
C ILE A 189 -20.11 -47.26 -6.04
N THR A 190 -20.73 -46.15 -6.40
CA THR A 190 -20.04 -44.87 -6.61
C THR A 190 -20.27 -43.96 -5.41
N THR A 191 -19.19 -43.39 -4.87
CA THR A 191 -19.20 -42.41 -3.78
C THR A 191 -18.53 -41.13 -4.28
N LEU A 192 -19.16 -39.98 -4.02
CA LEU A 192 -18.59 -38.68 -4.40
C LEU A 192 -17.39 -38.35 -3.51
N GLY A 193 -16.43 -37.59 -4.03
CA GLY A 193 -15.24 -37.18 -3.26
C GLY A 193 -15.60 -36.50 -1.94
N SER A 194 -16.57 -35.59 -1.99
CA SER A 194 -17.12 -34.86 -0.81
C SER A 194 -17.80 -35.74 0.23
N GLU A 195 -18.14 -36.99 -0.10
CA GLU A 195 -18.74 -37.96 0.82
C GLU A 195 -17.71 -38.93 1.40
N LEU A 196 -16.45 -38.85 0.95
CA LEU A 196 -15.36 -39.67 1.46
C LEU A 196 -14.85 -39.14 2.79
N GLU A 197 -14.63 -40.06 3.73
CA GLU A 197 -13.84 -39.75 4.91
C GLU A 197 -12.41 -39.41 4.46
N SER A 198 -11.93 -38.25 4.89
CA SER A 198 -10.67 -37.69 4.44
C SER A 198 -9.91 -36.98 5.54
N VAL A 199 -8.60 -36.82 5.32
CA VAL A 199 -7.67 -36.11 6.19
C VAL A 199 -6.87 -35.16 5.32
N ASN A 200 -6.75 -33.91 5.78
CA ASN A 200 -6.00 -32.84 5.09
C ASN A 200 -6.44 -32.65 3.64
N MET A 201 -7.74 -32.80 3.36
CA MET A 201 -8.35 -32.56 2.06
C MET A 201 -9.29 -31.37 2.18
N ARG A 202 -9.27 -30.48 1.18
CA ARG A 202 -10.29 -29.43 1.03
C ARG A 202 -11.41 -29.91 0.11
N GLY A 203 -12.57 -29.29 0.22
CA GLY A 203 -13.60 -29.43 -0.80
C GLY A 203 -13.10 -28.88 -2.15
N ALA A 204 -13.65 -29.38 -3.24
CA ALA A 204 -13.31 -28.93 -4.59
C ALA A 204 -14.55 -28.87 -5.47
N GLY A 205 -14.59 -27.86 -6.34
CA GLY A 205 -15.69 -27.57 -7.24
C GLY A 205 -16.13 -26.11 -7.14
N THR A 206 -17.23 -25.77 -7.82
CA THR A 206 -17.79 -24.42 -7.82
C THR A 206 -19.00 -24.36 -6.88
N PRO A 207 -19.10 -23.35 -6.00
CA PRO A 207 -20.32 -23.07 -5.26
C PRO A 207 -21.52 -22.94 -6.21
N GLY A 208 -22.69 -23.42 -5.81
CA GLY A 208 -23.84 -23.44 -6.71
C GLY A 208 -24.73 -22.19 -6.68
N PHE A 209 -24.57 -21.36 -5.64
CA PHE A 209 -25.27 -20.08 -5.49
C PHE A 209 -24.46 -19.14 -4.60
N GLU A 210 -24.84 -17.86 -4.60
CA GLU A 210 -24.14 -16.81 -3.85
C GLU A 210 -25.05 -16.16 -2.80
N ILE A 211 -24.45 -15.67 -1.71
CA ILE A 211 -25.10 -14.78 -0.75
C ILE A 211 -24.19 -13.56 -0.55
N HIS A 212 -24.73 -12.37 -0.77
CA HIS A 212 -24.06 -11.09 -0.59
C HIS A 212 -24.71 -10.35 0.58
N VAL A 213 -23.94 -10.05 1.61
CA VAL A 213 -24.42 -9.44 2.87
C VAL A 213 -23.82 -8.04 3.02
N GLU A 214 -24.53 -7.00 2.61
CA GLU A 214 -24.24 -5.59 2.93
C GLU A 214 -25.04 -5.12 4.15
N GLY A 215 -26.24 -5.69 4.36
CA GLY A 215 -27.08 -5.50 5.54
C GLY A 215 -26.80 -6.53 6.64
N GLU A 216 -27.86 -7.11 7.20
CA GLU A 216 -27.75 -8.10 8.30
C GLU A 216 -28.22 -9.50 7.88
N MET A 217 -27.41 -10.51 8.16
CA MET A 217 -27.76 -11.92 8.00
C MET A 217 -27.67 -12.66 9.34
N SER A 218 -28.65 -13.51 9.63
CA SER A 218 -28.64 -14.39 10.80
C SER A 218 -28.98 -15.84 10.44
N VAL A 219 -28.12 -16.78 10.81
CA VAL A 219 -28.31 -18.22 10.57
C VAL A 219 -28.41 -18.94 11.91
N LYS A 220 -29.57 -19.52 12.21
CA LYS A 220 -29.85 -20.09 13.53
C LYS A 220 -30.40 -21.50 13.43
N ASN A 221 -29.80 -22.46 14.11
CA ASN A 221 -30.25 -23.86 14.09
C ASN A 221 -30.52 -24.35 12.65
N SER A 222 -29.62 -24.01 11.73
CA SER A 222 -29.85 -24.09 10.29
C SER A 222 -28.60 -24.56 9.56
N ALA A 223 -28.76 -25.02 8.32
CA ALA A 223 -27.66 -25.46 7.47
C ALA A 223 -27.59 -24.66 6.17
N LEU A 224 -26.39 -24.20 5.81
CA LEU A 224 -26.03 -23.67 4.50
C LEU A 224 -25.13 -24.67 3.79
N ILE A 225 -25.48 -25.04 2.56
CA ILE A 225 -24.77 -26.08 1.81
C ILE A 225 -24.41 -25.62 0.40
N GLY A 226 -23.12 -25.53 0.08
CA GLY A 226 -22.62 -25.24 -1.27
C GLY A 226 -22.81 -23.79 -1.75
N ALA A 227 -22.85 -22.84 -0.82
CA ALA A 227 -22.98 -21.41 -1.10
C ALA A 227 -21.60 -20.72 -1.12
N GLN A 228 -21.41 -19.70 -1.95
CA GLN A 228 -20.34 -18.71 -1.72
C GLN A 228 -20.94 -17.53 -0.95
N VAL A 229 -20.34 -17.15 0.18
CA VAL A 229 -20.85 -16.07 1.02
C VAL A 229 -19.85 -14.91 1.03
N PHE A 230 -20.36 -13.71 0.80
CA PHE A 230 -19.64 -12.43 0.86
C PHE A 230 -20.27 -11.55 1.95
N VAL A 231 -19.46 -11.00 2.84
CA VAL A 231 -19.91 -10.23 4.01
C VAL A 231 -19.19 -8.89 4.10
N ASP A 232 -19.88 -7.83 3.73
CA ASP A 232 -19.46 -6.44 3.92
C ASP A 232 -20.24 -5.75 5.06
N GLY A 233 -21.42 -6.28 5.40
CA GLY A 233 -22.24 -5.93 6.57
C GLY A 233 -21.98 -6.86 7.76
N GLU A 234 -23.04 -7.43 8.32
CA GLU A 234 -22.97 -8.32 9.50
C GLU A 234 -23.59 -9.69 9.24
N LEU A 235 -22.83 -10.75 9.49
CA LEU A 235 -23.30 -12.13 9.56
C LEU A 235 -23.21 -12.65 11.00
N SER A 236 -24.33 -13.13 11.53
CA SER A 236 -24.38 -13.85 12.81
C SER A 236 -24.82 -15.30 12.61
N ALA A 237 -24.16 -16.24 13.29
CA ALA A 237 -24.49 -17.65 13.24
C ALA A 237 -24.61 -18.24 14.65
N ASP A 238 -25.65 -19.01 14.91
CA ASP A 238 -25.88 -19.67 16.21
C ASP A 238 -26.43 -21.10 16.01
N ASP A 239 -25.63 -22.09 16.40
CA ASP A 239 -25.84 -23.51 16.09
C ASP A 239 -26.12 -23.74 14.59
N ALA A 240 -25.22 -23.23 13.73
CA ALA A 240 -25.34 -23.29 12.27
C ALA A 240 -24.30 -24.20 11.61
N THR A 241 -24.71 -24.97 10.59
CA THR A 241 -23.80 -25.81 9.80
C THR A 241 -23.48 -25.15 8.45
N PHE A 242 -22.19 -24.99 8.16
CA PHE A 242 -21.66 -24.51 6.89
C PHE A 242 -20.94 -25.66 6.17
N ASP A 243 -21.63 -26.33 5.25
CA ASP A 243 -21.08 -27.47 4.49
C ASP A 243 -20.71 -27.02 3.06
N ARG A 244 -19.42 -27.06 2.73
CA ARG A 244 -18.86 -26.60 1.45
C ARG A 244 -19.23 -25.15 1.12
N VAL A 245 -19.16 -24.32 2.16
CA VAL A 245 -19.41 -22.86 2.07
C VAL A 245 -18.12 -22.05 2.18
N GLY A 246 -17.11 -22.59 2.86
CA GLY A 246 -15.83 -21.92 3.04
C GLY A 246 -15.04 -21.79 1.72
N PRO A 247 -14.19 -20.76 1.57
CA PRO A 247 -14.03 -19.66 2.53
C PRO A 247 -15.21 -18.69 2.45
N ILE A 248 -15.78 -18.30 3.59
CA ILE A 248 -16.64 -17.09 3.66
C ILE A 248 -15.73 -15.89 3.47
N LEU A 249 -16.07 -15.00 2.54
CA LEU A 249 -15.28 -13.83 2.20
C LEU A 249 -15.82 -12.61 2.95
N VAL A 250 -15.02 -12.05 3.86
CA VAL A 250 -15.40 -10.91 4.71
C VAL A 250 -14.59 -9.69 4.28
N GLY A 251 -15.27 -8.60 3.93
CA GLY A 251 -14.64 -7.35 3.54
C GLY A 251 -13.92 -6.65 4.70
N ASP A 252 -13.23 -5.55 4.41
CA ASP A 252 -12.39 -4.82 5.38
C ASP A 252 -13.17 -4.29 6.59
N ALA A 253 -14.45 -3.98 6.41
CA ALA A 253 -15.35 -3.53 7.48
C ALA A 253 -16.42 -4.57 7.85
N GLY A 254 -16.39 -5.74 7.21
CA GLY A 254 -17.37 -6.80 7.44
C GLY A 254 -17.21 -7.43 8.82
N LYS A 255 -18.32 -7.93 9.35
CA LYS A 255 -18.38 -8.58 10.65
C LYS A 255 -18.99 -9.97 10.55
N ILE A 256 -18.33 -10.94 11.19
CA ILE A 256 -18.84 -12.29 11.38
C ILE A 256 -18.81 -12.66 12.86
N ASP A 257 -19.96 -13.08 13.37
CA ASP A 257 -20.15 -13.43 14.77
C ASP A 257 -20.72 -14.85 14.91
N LEU A 258 -19.88 -15.77 15.39
CA LEU A 258 -20.20 -17.19 15.47
C LEU A 258 -20.49 -17.57 16.93
N TRP A 259 -21.57 -18.30 17.15
CA TRP A 259 -22.03 -18.75 18.47
C TRP A 259 -22.54 -20.17 18.42
N GLY A 260 -22.77 -20.76 19.59
CA GLY A 260 -23.39 -22.07 19.71
C GLY A 260 -22.38 -23.20 19.53
N SER A 261 -22.47 -24.22 20.38
CA SER A 261 -21.54 -25.37 20.38
C SER A 261 -21.76 -26.32 19.20
N SER A 262 -22.82 -26.11 18.42
CA SER A 262 -23.10 -26.88 17.20
C SER A 262 -22.81 -26.09 15.92
N THR A 263 -22.27 -24.88 16.02
CA THR A 263 -21.80 -24.17 14.82
C THR A 263 -20.54 -24.83 14.29
N SER A 264 -20.57 -25.20 13.02
CA SER A 264 -19.51 -26.00 12.41
C SER A 264 -19.30 -25.70 10.93
N PHE A 265 -18.05 -25.73 10.49
CA PHE A 265 -17.67 -25.74 9.08
C PHE A 265 -17.22 -27.13 8.65
N SER A 266 -17.48 -27.50 7.40
CA SER A 266 -16.94 -28.70 6.78
C SER A 266 -16.70 -28.50 5.29
N GLY A 267 -15.60 -29.06 4.78
CA GLY A 267 -15.33 -29.08 3.35
C GLY A 267 -15.12 -27.70 2.73
N SER A 268 -14.46 -26.77 3.44
CA SER A 268 -14.02 -25.50 2.83
C SER A 268 -13.30 -25.76 1.52
N LEU A 269 -13.53 -24.89 0.53
CA LEU A 269 -12.95 -24.96 -0.81
C LEU A 269 -11.55 -24.33 -0.89
N ASP A 270 -11.10 -23.70 0.19
CA ASP A 270 -9.75 -23.19 0.34
C ASP A 270 -9.08 -23.78 1.60
N ASP A 271 -7.85 -23.39 1.88
CA ASP A 271 -7.11 -23.78 3.10
C ASP A 271 -7.57 -23.03 4.38
N HIS A 272 -8.68 -22.29 4.31
CA HIS A 272 -9.29 -21.61 5.45
C HIS A 272 -10.81 -21.60 5.35
N ASP A 273 -11.52 -21.58 6.48
CA ASP A 273 -13.00 -21.48 6.53
C ASP A 273 -13.50 -20.04 6.28
N ILE A 274 -12.70 -19.02 6.62
CA ILE A 274 -13.01 -17.60 6.42
C ILE A 274 -11.79 -16.87 5.85
N ARG A 275 -11.97 -16.08 4.80
CA ARG A 275 -10.98 -15.09 4.35
C ARG A 275 -11.49 -13.71 4.68
N ALA A 276 -10.67 -12.88 5.30
CA ALA A 276 -11.10 -11.56 5.71
C ALA A 276 -10.12 -10.44 5.34
N GLY A 277 -10.66 -9.22 5.25
CA GLY A 277 -9.86 -8.00 5.17
C GLY A 277 -9.18 -7.66 6.50
N PRO A 278 -8.19 -6.74 6.51
CA PRO A 278 -7.35 -6.44 7.68
C PRO A 278 -8.14 -5.95 8.89
N TYR A 279 -9.23 -5.22 8.69
CA TYR A 279 -9.98 -4.56 9.77
C TYR A 279 -11.33 -5.19 10.08
N SER A 280 -11.62 -6.34 9.47
CA SER A 280 -12.83 -7.13 9.73
C SER A 280 -12.99 -7.48 11.22
N ASP A 281 -14.20 -7.73 11.67
CA ASP A 281 -14.46 -8.25 13.03
C ASP A 281 -14.85 -9.72 12.95
N ILE A 282 -14.02 -10.60 13.52
CA ILE A 282 -14.24 -12.05 13.53
C ILE A 282 -14.35 -12.50 14.98
N ILE A 283 -15.55 -12.91 15.37
CA ILE A 283 -15.80 -13.51 16.68
C ILE A 283 -15.95 -15.02 16.49
N TRP A 284 -14.91 -15.76 16.88
CA TRP A 284 -14.86 -17.21 16.86
C TRP A 284 -14.61 -17.74 18.28
N PRO A 285 -15.66 -17.97 19.09
CA PRO A 285 -15.50 -18.43 20.46
C PRO A 285 -15.14 -19.92 20.54
N GLU A 286 -14.75 -20.35 21.74
CA GLU A 286 -14.57 -21.76 22.06
C GLU A 286 -15.89 -22.53 21.86
N GLY A 287 -15.85 -23.67 21.17
CA GLY A 287 -17.02 -24.51 20.88
C GLY A 287 -17.48 -24.49 19.43
N VAL A 288 -17.05 -23.50 18.62
CA VAL A 288 -17.26 -23.50 17.16
C VAL A 288 -16.15 -24.31 16.49
N SER A 289 -16.52 -25.31 15.68
CA SER A 289 -15.58 -26.20 14.99
C SER A 289 -15.34 -25.77 13.54
N GLY A 290 -14.09 -25.64 13.13
CA GLY A 290 -13.73 -25.45 11.72
C GLY A 290 -13.74 -26.75 10.93
N SER A 291 -13.46 -26.69 9.63
CA SER A 291 -13.29 -27.88 8.77
C SER A 291 -12.17 -28.80 9.27
N GLY A 292 -11.16 -28.23 9.95
CA GLY A 292 -10.13 -28.96 10.68
C GLY A 292 -8.96 -29.46 9.82
N GLY A 293 -8.04 -30.20 10.45
CA GLY A 293 -6.80 -30.64 9.81
C GLY A 293 -5.90 -29.46 9.48
N LEU A 294 -5.54 -29.31 8.21
CA LEU A 294 -4.75 -28.19 7.67
C LEU A 294 -5.62 -27.03 7.17
N ILE A 295 -6.94 -27.07 7.38
CA ILE A 295 -7.83 -25.95 7.04
C ILE A 295 -7.91 -25.03 8.26
N ASP A 296 -7.37 -23.83 8.10
CA ASP A 296 -7.37 -22.79 9.11
C ASP A 296 -8.80 -22.27 9.35
N LYS A 297 -9.04 -21.74 10.55
CA LYS A 297 -10.35 -21.14 10.86
C LYS A 297 -10.54 -19.88 10.03
N TRP A 298 -9.50 -19.06 9.94
CA TRP A 298 -9.53 -17.84 9.16
C TRP A 298 -8.14 -17.31 8.80
N GLU A 299 -8.09 -16.51 7.75
CA GLU A 299 -6.94 -15.67 7.41
C GLU A 299 -7.36 -14.22 7.18
N ARG A 300 -6.52 -13.27 7.58
CA ARG A 300 -6.63 -11.87 7.15
C ARG A 300 -5.62 -11.58 6.05
N ARG A 301 -6.05 -10.85 5.02
CA ARG A 301 -5.22 -10.50 3.88
C ARG A 301 -5.27 -9.01 3.58
N ILE A 302 -4.15 -8.47 3.12
CA ILE A 302 -4.00 -7.07 2.70
C ILE A 302 -3.43 -7.04 1.28
N SER A 303 -3.95 -6.16 0.44
CA SER A 303 -3.42 -5.88 -0.89
C SER A 303 -3.28 -4.37 -1.11
N GLY A 304 -2.49 -3.95 -2.09
CA GLY A 304 -2.42 -2.54 -2.49
C GLY A 304 -1.79 -1.57 -1.50
N GLN A 305 -1.22 -2.05 -0.39
CA GLN A 305 -0.64 -1.19 0.66
C GLN A 305 0.54 -0.34 0.18
N THR A 306 0.53 0.96 0.53
CA THR A 306 1.53 1.95 0.11
C THR A 306 2.23 2.65 1.26
N LEU A 307 3.48 3.04 1.01
CA LEU A 307 4.26 3.97 1.82
C LEU A 307 4.44 5.29 1.06
N HIS A 308 4.28 6.42 1.75
CA HIS A 308 4.47 7.76 1.18
C HIS A 308 5.61 8.48 1.88
N LEU A 309 6.51 9.03 1.07
CA LEU A 309 7.71 9.75 1.51
C LEU A 309 7.79 11.10 0.79
N ASP A 310 8.43 12.07 1.43
CA ASP A 310 8.67 13.39 0.84
C ASP A 310 9.66 13.38 -0.34
N ALA A 311 10.34 12.25 -0.59
CA ALA A 311 11.36 12.12 -1.62
C ALA A 311 11.19 10.89 -2.52
N LYS A 312 11.70 11.05 -3.74
CA LYS A 312 11.73 10.06 -4.80
C LYS A 312 12.91 9.12 -4.62
N TYR A 313 12.74 7.86 -4.98
CA TYR A 313 13.79 6.84 -4.99
C TYR A 313 14.47 6.60 -3.63
N VAL A 314 13.74 6.80 -2.53
CA VAL A 314 14.17 6.39 -1.19
C VAL A 314 14.17 4.86 -1.14
N ILE A 315 15.25 4.25 -0.66
CA ILE A 315 15.38 2.78 -0.55
C ILE A 315 14.96 2.36 0.85
N LEU A 316 14.04 1.40 0.93
CA LEU A 316 13.51 0.82 2.16
C LEU A 316 13.73 -0.68 2.19
N ARG A 317 13.88 -1.23 3.39
CA ARG A 317 13.80 -2.66 3.68
C ARG A 317 12.55 -2.90 4.50
N ILE A 318 11.74 -3.86 4.06
CA ILE A 318 10.62 -4.41 4.81
C ILE A 318 11.03 -5.79 5.27
N SER A 319 10.94 -6.06 6.57
CA SER A 319 11.35 -7.33 7.17
C SER A 319 10.21 -8.00 7.89
N GLY A 320 10.08 -9.31 7.74
CA GLY A 320 9.06 -10.12 8.42
C GLY A 320 7.69 -10.13 7.72
N LEU A 321 7.64 -10.03 6.39
CA LEU A 321 6.40 -10.05 5.62
C LEU A 321 5.81 -11.46 5.50
N GLY A 322 4.52 -11.58 5.83
CA GLY A 322 3.73 -12.80 5.69
C GLY A 322 4.20 -13.97 6.57
N PRO A 323 3.54 -15.14 6.45
CA PRO A 323 3.82 -16.31 7.29
C PRO A 323 5.24 -16.87 7.15
N GLN A 324 5.91 -16.55 6.05
CA GLN A 324 7.31 -16.94 5.80
C GLN A 324 8.33 -15.93 6.35
N GLU A 325 7.85 -14.85 6.99
CA GLU A 325 8.66 -13.77 7.57
C GLU A 325 9.70 -13.21 6.59
N SER A 326 9.29 -13.02 5.34
CA SER A 326 10.19 -12.66 4.24
C SER A 326 10.73 -11.23 4.33
N ASP A 327 11.94 -11.03 3.82
CA ASP A 327 12.57 -9.71 3.68
C ASP A 327 12.46 -9.21 2.23
N GLN A 328 12.15 -7.93 2.06
CA GLN A 328 12.05 -7.28 0.76
C GLN A 328 12.74 -5.90 0.79
N GLU A 329 13.53 -5.58 -0.24
CA GLU A 329 13.97 -4.22 -0.51
C GLU A 329 13.08 -3.57 -1.59
N ILE A 330 12.57 -2.38 -1.31
CA ILE A 330 11.71 -1.59 -2.19
C ILE A 330 12.22 -0.15 -2.30
N PHE A 331 11.69 0.62 -3.24
CA PHE A 331 12.01 2.03 -3.38
C PHE A 331 10.79 2.87 -3.74
N SER A 332 10.80 4.14 -3.35
CA SER A 332 9.74 5.08 -3.74
C SER A 332 9.87 5.50 -5.21
N ASP A 333 8.73 5.71 -5.87
CA ASP A 333 8.64 6.15 -7.25
C ASP A 333 8.83 7.69 -7.39
N GLU A 334 8.50 8.22 -8.58
CA GLU A 334 8.58 9.66 -8.87
C GLU A 334 7.61 10.53 -8.03
N ASN A 335 6.63 9.92 -7.40
CA ASN A 335 5.65 10.56 -6.51
C ASN A 335 5.95 10.29 -5.03
N GLY A 336 7.11 9.70 -4.71
CA GLY A 336 7.46 9.33 -3.34
C GLY A 336 6.64 8.17 -2.79
N THR A 337 6.03 7.35 -3.66
CA THR A 337 5.19 6.22 -3.25
C THR A 337 5.92 4.90 -3.45
N ALA A 338 5.90 4.02 -2.45
CA ALA A 338 6.43 2.65 -2.54
C ALA A 338 5.34 1.62 -2.23
N TYR A 339 5.31 0.51 -2.96
CA TYR A 339 4.33 -0.56 -2.76
C TYR A 339 4.91 -1.71 -1.94
N ILE A 340 4.22 -2.10 -0.86
CA ILE A 340 4.56 -3.30 -0.09
C ILE A 340 4.21 -4.54 -0.92
N ASN A 341 5.09 -5.55 -0.96
CA ASN A 341 4.90 -6.77 -1.75
C ASN A 341 4.59 -6.50 -3.25
N GLY A 342 5.04 -5.36 -3.78
CA GLY A 342 4.71 -4.91 -5.14
C GLY A 342 3.22 -4.62 -5.38
N GLY A 343 2.44 -4.42 -4.31
CA GLY A 343 0.99 -4.20 -4.34
C GLY A 343 0.17 -5.49 -4.32
N ASN A 344 0.80 -6.65 -4.36
CA ASN A 344 0.11 -7.95 -4.33
C ASN A 344 -0.50 -8.23 -2.95
N GLU A 345 -1.57 -9.02 -2.95
CA GLU A 345 -2.18 -9.56 -1.73
C GLU A 345 -1.15 -10.39 -0.93
N ARG A 346 -1.19 -10.28 0.40
CA ARG A 346 -0.48 -11.16 1.33
C ARG A 346 -1.32 -11.44 2.56
N VAL A 347 -1.05 -12.58 3.21
CA VAL A 347 -1.61 -12.94 4.52
C VAL A 347 -0.89 -12.18 5.62
N VAL A 348 -1.65 -11.56 6.53
CA VAL A 348 -1.12 -10.78 7.67
C VAL A 348 -1.53 -11.33 9.02
N GLU A 349 -2.48 -12.26 9.06
CA GLU A 349 -2.89 -12.93 10.28
C GLU A 349 -3.57 -14.27 9.94
N ILE A 350 -3.33 -15.30 10.76
CA ILE A 350 -3.90 -16.64 10.59
C ILE A 350 -4.44 -17.11 11.94
N GLY A 351 -5.72 -17.47 11.96
CA GLY A 351 -6.31 -18.27 13.04
C GLY A 351 -6.25 -19.75 12.68
N TYR A 352 -5.25 -20.45 13.20
CA TYR A 352 -5.02 -21.86 12.85
C TYR A 352 -6.15 -22.77 13.33
N ALA A 353 -6.25 -23.95 12.71
CA ALA A 353 -7.19 -25.00 13.09
C ALA A 353 -7.11 -25.38 14.58
N ASP A 354 -5.90 -25.35 15.16
CA ASP A 354 -5.64 -25.69 16.57
C ASP A 354 -6.03 -24.58 17.57
N GLY A 355 -6.46 -23.42 17.06
CA GLY A 355 -6.88 -22.26 17.85
C GLY A 355 -5.74 -21.30 18.22
N THR A 356 -4.50 -21.57 17.82
CA THR A 356 -3.43 -20.57 17.89
C THR A 356 -3.63 -19.48 16.84
N VAL A 357 -3.10 -18.29 17.11
CA VAL A 357 -3.15 -17.15 16.19
C VAL A 357 -1.73 -16.69 15.92
N TRP A 358 -1.39 -16.57 14.65
CA TRP A 358 -0.19 -15.89 14.18
C TRP A 358 -0.57 -14.54 13.57
N THR A 359 0.18 -13.49 13.90
CA THR A 359 -0.03 -12.12 13.41
C THR A 359 1.29 -11.58 12.88
N GLU A 360 1.27 -10.99 11.68
CA GLU A 360 2.43 -10.35 11.05
C GLU A 360 3.02 -9.28 11.98
N SER A 361 4.31 -9.36 12.24
CA SER A 361 5.08 -8.38 13.00
C SER A 361 6.14 -7.70 12.12
N ALA A 362 5.77 -7.37 10.89
CA ALA A 362 6.67 -6.79 9.90
C ALA A 362 7.14 -5.40 10.32
N THR A 363 8.31 -5.01 9.83
CA THR A 363 8.93 -3.70 10.11
C THR A 363 9.44 -3.02 8.86
N ILE A 364 9.50 -1.70 8.91
CA ILE A 364 10.00 -0.81 7.87
C ILE A 364 11.30 -0.19 8.37
N GLU A 365 12.33 -0.23 7.53
CA GLU A 365 13.61 0.43 7.76
C GLU A 365 14.02 1.23 6.52
N ILE A 366 14.42 2.49 6.71
CA ILE A 366 14.96 3.31 5.63
C ILE A 366 16.45 3.01 5.49
N ILE A 367 16.85 2.48 4.33
CA ILE A 367 18.24 2.10 4.02
C ILE A 367 18.99 3.27 3.41
N SER A 368 18.34 4.02 2.51
CA SER A 368 18.95 5.19 1.87
C SER A 368 17.92 6.26 1.60
N TYR A 369 18.17 7.45 2.13
CA TYR A 369 17.38 8.66 1.94
C TYR A 369 18.36 9.84 1.92
N GLU A 370 19.04 9.96 0.79
CA GLU A 370 19.99 11.04 0.53
C GLU A 370 19.36 12.09 -0.39
N THR A 371 19.67 13.34 -0.11
CA THR A 371 19.23 14.52 -0.86
C THR A 371 20.40 15.47 -1.04
N GLY A 372 20.19 16.56 -1.79
CA GLY A 372 21.14 17.67 -1.86
C GLY A 372 21.51 18.30 -0.50
N TRP A 373 20.74 18.04 0.58
CA TRP A 373 20.99 18.62 1.90
C TRP A 373 21.73 17.70 2.89
N ASN A 374 21.94 16.44 2.56
CA ASN A 374 22.75 15.50 3.32
C ASN A 374 23.71 14.71 2.40
N PRO A 375 24.51 15.38 1.56
CA PRO A 375 25.53 14.68 0.79
C PRO A 375 26.52 13.99 1.74
N GLN A 376 27.14 12.89 1.33
CA GLN A 376 28.09 12.15 2.17
C GLN A 376 29.21 13.03 2.78
N THR A 377 29.61 14.09 2.09
CA THR A 377 30.61 15.07 2.55
C THR A 377 30.14 15.95 3.72
N SER A 378 28.82 16.04 3.97
CA SER A 378 28.24 16.82 5.08
C SER A 378 28.45 16.16 6.45
N GLY A 379 28.68 14.85 6.48
CA GLY A 379 28.68 14.05 7.71
C GLY A 379 27.29 13.87 8.34
N ILE A 380 26.22 14.30 7.65
CA ILE A 380 24.82 14.03 8.01
C ILE A 380 24.45 12.67 7.44
N GLY A 381 23.80 11.82 8.24
CA GLY A 381 23.34 10.50 7.81
C GLY A 381 22.14 10.56 6.86
N ASN A 382 21.60 9.39 6.50
CA ASN A 382 20.33 9.28 5.80
C ASN A 382 19.21 9.98 6.59
N TYR A 383 18.30 10.62 5.88
CA TYR A 383 17.05 11.09 6.46
C TYR A 383 16.07 9.94 6.64
N GLY A 384 15.05 10.18 7.45
CA GLY A 384 14.27 9.07 7.97
C GLY A 384 15.13 8.16 8.86
N GLY A 385 14.49 7.50 9.81
CA GLY A 385 15.28 6.68 10.71
C GLY A 385 14.47 5.95 11.75
N GLY A 386 15.12 4.93 12.30
CA GLY A 386 14.49 3.96 13.16
C GLY A 386 13.84 2.85 12.37
N VAL A 387 13.56 1.77 13.10
CA VAL A 387 12.72 0.68 12.63
C VAL A 387 11.31 1.00 13.10
N VAL A 388 10.36 1.03 12.18
CA VAL A 388 8.94 1.29 12.48
C VAL A 388 8.15 0.02 12.22
N ASN A 389 7.17 -0.28 13.05
CA ASN A 389 6.28 -1.42 12.79
C ASN A 389 5.42 -1.13 11.55
N LEU A 390 5.30 -2.11 10.67
CA LEU A 390 4.36 -2.06 9.55
C LEU A 390 2.95 -2.29 10.10
N SER A 391 2.15 -1.23 10.12
CA SER A 391 0.72 -1.36 10.45
C SER A 391 -0.05 -1.98 9.27
N TRP A 392 -1.32 -2.32 9.50
CA TRP A 392 -2.22 -2.78 8.43
C TRP A 392 -2.90 -1.66 7.64
N SER A 393 -2.51 -0.39 7.87
CA SER A 393 -3.13 0.75 7.19
C SER A 393 -2.79 0.71 5.71
N ASP A 394 -3.78 0.96 4.84
CA ASP A 394 -3.57 0.94 3.38
C ASP A 394 -2.52 1.94 2.91
N SER A 395 -2.43 3.08 3.60
CA SER A 395 -1.52 4.17 3.28
C SER A 395 -0.78 4.61 4.54
N ILE A 396 0.55 4.57 4.49
CA ILE A 396 1.42 4.91 5.62
C ILE A 396 2.35 6.05 5.20
N VAL A 397 2.31 7.17 5.92
CA VAL A 397 3.21 8.31 5.69
C VAL A 397 4.46 8.15 6.55
N LEU A 398 5.63 8.30 5.93
CA LEU A 398 6.95 8.24 6.57
C LEU A 398 7.61 9.62 6.51
N ASP A 399 7.23 10.51 7.42
CA ASP A 399 7.66 11.92 7.48
C ASP A 399 8.61 12.21 8.67
N SER A 400 8.88 11.23 9.53
CA SER A 400 9.79 11.39 10.66
C SER A 400 11.27 11.42 10.25
N GLY A 401 12.12 12.08 11.02
CA GLY A 401 13.58 12.07 10.79
C GLY A 401 14.02 12.94 9.60
N THR A 402 13.27 14.00 9.29
CA THR A 402 13.54 14.95 8.21
C THR A 402 13.87 16.35 8.75
N PRO A 403 14.61 17.18 8.00
CA PRO A 403 14.81 18.60 8.33
C PRO A 403 13.59 19.44 7.93
N TYR A 404 13.44 20.61 8.54
CA TYR A 404 12.44 21.61 8.13
C TYR A 404 13.04 23.00 8.27
N VAL A 405 13.50 23.59 7.17
CA VAL A 405 14.23 24.87 7.20
C VAL A 405 13.30 26.03 6.86
N GLU A 406 13.40 27.13 7.61
CA GLU A 406 12.68 28.37 7.35
C GLU A 406 13.61 29.60 7.43
N TRP A 407 13.19 30.69 6.78
CA TRP A 407 13.81 32.01 6.94
C TRP A 407 13.29 32.67 8.23
N GLU A 408 14.20 33.18 9.06
CA GLU A 408 13.85 34.02 10.21
C GLU A 408 13.91 35.50 9.85
N TYR A 409 14.99 35.92 9.18
CA TYR A 409 15.19 37.29 8.72
C TYR A 409 16.21 37.34 7.56
N LEU A 410 16.16 38.42 6.79
CA LEU A 410 17.16 38.77 5.79
C LEU A 410 17.31 40.30 5.80
N GLU A 411 18.43 40.79 6.33
CA GLU A 411 18.58 42.21 6.63
C GLU A 411 19.96 42.76 6.27
N ILE A 412 20.00 44.07 6.05
CA ILE A 412 21.24 44.83 5.83
C ILE A 412 21.55 45.52 7.15
N PRO A 413 22.56 45.05 7.92
CA PRO A 413 22.85 45.60 9.24
C PRO A 413 23.18 47.09 9.15
N GLU A 414 22.67 47.86 10.13
CA GLU A 414 22.87 49.30 10.21
C GLU A 414 24.37 49.64 10.26
N ALA A 415 24.78 50.64 9.47
CA ALA A 415 25.97 51.40 9.83
C ALA A 415 25.61 52.23 11.06
N TYR A 416 26.17 51.86 12.23
CA TYR A 416 25.98 52.54 13.53
C TYR A 416 25.57 54.03 13.40
N GLY A 417 24.29 54.34 13.68
CA GLY A 417 23.82 55.70 13.98
C GLY A 417 22.94 56.44 12.96
N GLY A 418 22.28 55.77 11.99
CA GLY A 418 21.34 56.40 11.04
C GLY A 418 19.95 55.74 11.01
N PRO A 419 18.89 56.43 10.54
CA PRO A 419 17.56 55.83 10.38
C PRO A 419 17.57 54.70 9.33
N LEU A 420 16.59 53.79 9.41
CA LEU A 420 16.33 52.56 8.61
C LEU A 420 16.40 52.70 7.06
N SER A 421 16.73 53.87 6.52
CA SER A 421 16.66 54.23 5.10
C SER A 421 18.01 54.57 4.45
N ASP A 422 19.15 54.38 5.13
CA ASP A 422 20.44 54.92 4.68
C ASP A 422 21.55 53.87 4.50
N SER A 423 21.21 52.61 4.19
CA SER A 423 22.20 51.65 3.71
C SER A 423 22.64 52.02 2.29
N SER A 424 23.63 52.93 2.20
CA SER A 424 24.20 53.40 0.93
C SER A 424 25.64 52.90 0.71
N LYS A 425 25.92 52.48 -0.52
CA LYS A 425 27.27 52.09 -0.97
C LYS A 425 27.51 52.58 -2.39
N ASN A 426 28.78 52.77 -2.74
CA ASN A 426 29.11 53.02 -4.15
C ASN A 426 28.97 51.72 -4.94
N ILE A 427 28.61 51.84 -6.23
CA ILE A 427 28.60 50.69 -7.15
C ILE A 427 29.94 49.94 -7.09
N GLY A 428 29.89 48.62 -7.15
CA GLY A 428 31.06 47.73 -7.02
C GLY A 428 31.60 47.55 -5.60
N GLN A 429 31.13 48.31 -4.59
CA GLN A 429 31.44 48.02 -3.19
C GLN A 429 30.56 46.89 -2.64
N SER A 430 31.09 46.15 -1.67
CA SER A 430 30.36 45.08 -0.99
C SER A 430 29.53 45.64 0.17
N MET A 431 28.22 45.40 0.13
CA MET A 431 27.26 45.71 1.19
C MET A 431 27.08 44.46 2.07
N PRO A 432 27.28 44.55 3.40
CA PRO A 432 27.06 43.40 4.27
C PRO A 432 25.57 43.07 4.34
N VAL A 433 25.23 41.79 4.31
CA VAL A 433 23.88 41.24 4.48
C VAL A 433 23.95 40.14 5.52
N LEU A 434 22.94 40.07 6.40
CA LEU A 434 22.75 39.01 7.39
C LEU A 434 21.50 38.21 7.05
N ALA A 435 21.64 36.89 6.99
CA ALA A 435 20.56 35.94 6.80
C ALA A 435 20.39 35.08 8.06
N GLY A 436 19.21 35.14 8.68
CA GLY A 436 18.80 34.26 9.76
C GLY A 436 18.02 33.08 9.22
N LEU A 437 18.50 31.87 9.49
CA LEU A 437 17.90 30.62 9.05
C LEU A 437 17.69 29.70 10.25
N ALA A 438 16.59 28.95 10.22
CA ALA A 438 16.21 28.05 11.30
C ALA A 438 15.87 26.67 10.77
N ASN A 439 16.27 25.62 11.51
CA ASN A 439 15.82 24.25 11.26
C ASN A 439 14.87 23.82 12.38
N ARG A 440 13.58 23.71 12.08
CA ARG A 440 12.54 23.22 13.00
C ARG A 440 12.26 21.72 12.86
N GLY A 441 13.01 21.05 11.98
CA GLY A 441 12.95 19.61 11.80
C GLY A 441 13.72 18.87 12.89
N THR A 442 13.82 17.55 12.70
CA THR A 442 14.37 16.62 13.70
C THR A 442 15.79 16.14 13.38
N VAL A 443 16.28 16.43 12.17
CA VAL A 443 17.63 16.09 11.71
C VAL A 443 18.32 17.34 11.13
N ALA A 444 19.65 17.37 11.20
CA ALA A 444 20.45 18.46 10.65
C ALA A 444 20.32 18.56 9.12
N ALA A 445 20.53 19.75 8.56
CA ALA A 445 20.59 19.97 7.11
C ALA A 445 21.81 20.80 6.71
N LEU A 446 22.41 20.46 5.57
CA LEU A 446 23.42 21.26 4.88
C LEU A 446 22.83 21.88 3.62
N LEU A 447 22.32 23.10 3.74
CA LEU A 447 21.63 23.77 2.64
C LEU A 447 22.49 24.80 1.94
N TYR A 448 22.02 25.19 0.76
CA TYR A 448 22.54 26.31 0.00
C TYR A 448 21.42 27.30 -0.31
N PHE A 449 21.74 28.58 -0.38
CA PHE A 449 20.81 29.60 -0.88
C PHE A 449 21.51 30.53 -1.87
N THR A 450 20.72 31.15 -2.74
CA THR A 450 21.16 32.17 -3.68
C THR A 450 20.21 33.36 -3.63
N CYS A 451 20.61 34.48 -4.23
CA CYS A 451 19.82 35.70 -4.23
C CYS A 451 19.78 36.34 -5.62
N ASP A 452 18.64 36.94 -5.93
CA ASP A 452 18.40 37.69 -7.15
C ASP A 452 18.14 39.16 -6.78
N ASN A 453 18.54 40.09 -7.65
CA ASN A 453 18.13 41.48 -7.53
C ASN A 453 16.63 41.57 -7.83
N THR A 454 15.85 41.92 -6.81
CA THR A 454 14.38 41.81 -6.79
C THR A 454 13.74 42.52 -7.98
N GLU A 455 14.28 43.68 -8.35
CA GLU A 455 13.74 44.54 -9.40
C GLU A 455 13.97 43.98 -10.81
N THR A 456 15.01 43.15 -10.99
CA THR A 456 15.42 42.64 -12.32
C THR A 456 15.20 41.14 -12.48
N GLY A 457 15.08 40.40 -11.37
CA GLY A 457 15.08 38.95 -11.36
C GLY A 457 16.40 38.31 -11.82
N MET A 458 17.47 39.09 -11.95
CA MET A 458 18.79 38.58 -12.31
C MET A 458 19.60 38.23 -11.07
N GLU A 459 20.42 37.18 -11.17
CA GLU A 459 21.32 36.71 -10.12
C GLU A 459 22.17 37.87 -9.56
N ALA A 460 22.14 38.03 -8.24
CA ALA A 460 22.90 39.06 -7.55
C ALA A 460 24.36 38.62 -7.34
N ASP A 461 25.30 39.57 -7.41
CA ASP A 461 26.70 39.29 -7.06
C ASP A 461 26.84 39.23 -5.53
N ILE A 462 26.69 38.02 -4.99
CA ILE A 462 26.87 37.70 -3.57
C ILE A 462 28.12 36.84 -3.31
N GLY A 463 28.99 36.68 -4.31
CA GLY A 463 30.15 35.79 -4.24
C GLY A 463 29.83 34.29 -4.44
N GLY A 464 28.68 33.97 -5.05
CA GLY A 464 28.21 32.61 -5.33
C GLY A 464 27.21 32.07 -4.30
N TYR A 465 26.97 30.76 -4.30
CA TYR A 465 26.04 30.14 -3.35
C TYR A 465 26.52 30.28 -1.92
N GLN A 466 25.61 30.68 -1.04
CA GLN A 466 25.86 30.69 0.40
C GLN A 466 25.48 29.34 0.98
N GLN A 467 26.25 28.86 1.97
CA GLN A 467 26.11 27.56 2.57
C GLN A 467 25.84 27.69 4.07
N ALA A 468 24.92 26.90 4.60
CA ALA A 468 24.64 26.82 6.02
C ALA A 468 24.43 25.36 6.45
N ARG A 469 25.08 24.97 7.55
CA ARG A 469 24.72 23.76 8.29
C ARG A 469 23.89 24.17 9.49
N ILE A 470 22.72 23.57 9.65
CA ILE A 470 21.79 23.88 10.74
C ILE A 470 21.40 22.58 11.42
N ASP A 471 21.86 22.40 12.66
CA ASP A 471 21.50 21.26 13.49
C ASP A 471 20.00 21.36 13.92
N PRO A 472 19.34 20.26 14.32
CA PRO A 472 17.90 20.26 14.54
C PRO A 472 17.47 21.15 15.72
N GLY A 473 16.42 21.94 15.52
CA GLY A 473 15.93 22.91 16.49
C GLY A 473 16.76 24.19 16.61
N GLU A 474 17.85 24.32 15.86
CA GLU A 474 18.76 25.46 15.95
C GLU A 474 18.45 26.56 14.93
N SER A 475 19.09 27.71 15.14
CA SER A 475 19.05 28.86 14.24
C SER A 475 20.47 29.38 14.03
N VAL A 476 20.80 29.76 12.81
CA VAL A 476 22.12 30.22 12.41
C VAL A 476 22.04 31.53 11.65
N GLU A 477 23.07 32.34 11.79
CA GLU A 477 23.25 33.58 11.04
C GLU A 477 24.36 33.38 10.01
N VAL A 478 24.08 33.74 8.76
CA VAL A 478 25.06 33.75 7.67
C VAL A 478 25.29 35.19 7.23
N SER A 479 26.53 35.65 7.35
CA SER A 479 26.94 36.97 6.83
C SER A 479 27.61 36.81 5.46
N PHE A 480 27.14 37.58 4.49
CA PHE A 480 27.72 37.65 3.15
C PHE A 480 27.71 39.08 2.61
N GLY A 481 28.39 39.29 1.48
CA GLY A 481 28.52 40.61 0.85
C GLY A 481 27.79 40.66 -0.47
N TRP A 482 26.96 41.68 -0.69
CA TRP A 482 26.25 41.93 -1.94
C TRP A 482 26.88 43.11 -2.69
N ARG A 483 27.19 42.94 -3.98
CA ARG A 483 27.65 44.01 -4.87
C ARG A 483 26.61 44.28 -5.95
N HIS A 484 26.48 45.56 -6.31
CA HIS A 484 25.61 46.00 -7.39
C HIS A 484 26.39 46.85 -8.39
N THR A 485 25.99 46.78 -9.66
CA THR A 485 26.69 47.44 -10.78
C THR A 485 25.93 48.64 -11.35
N LEU A 486 24.68 48.84 -10.94
CA LEU A 486 23.85 49.96 -11.37
C LEU A 486 23.59 50.92 -10.19
N THR A 487 23.41 52.19 -10.51
CA THR A 487 23.03 53.21 -9.54
C THR A 487 21.52 53.22 -9.32
N GLY A 488 21.10 53.68 -8.14
CA GLY A 488 19.70 53.76 -7.73
C GLY A 488 19.34 52.82 -6.58
N GLU A 489 18.05 52.60 -6.40
CA GLU A 489 17.49 51.73 -5.36
C GLU A 489 17.43 50.28 -5.85
N ALA A 490 17.84 49.33 -5.01
CA ALA A 490 17.76 47.91 -5.28
C ALA A 490 17.46 47.12 -4.00
N SER A 491 16.80 45.98 -4.12
CA SER A 491 16.46 45.08 -3.01
C SER A 491 16.90 43.66 -3.34
N LEU A 492 17.27 42.87 -2.34
CA LEU A 492 17.79 41.52 -2.53
C LEU A 492 16.75 40.48 -2.11
N THR A 493 16.37 39.58 -3.03
CA THR A 493 15.49 38.44 -2.71
C THR A 493 16.31 37.16 -2.70
N CYS A 494 16.45 36.55 -1.54
CA CYS A 494 17.17 35.28 -1.39
C CYS A 494 16.19 34.11 -1.29
N ARG A 495 16.56 32.97 -1.90
CA ARG A 495 15.79 31.73 -1.86
C ARG A 495 16.67 30.56 -1.48
N ILE A 496 16.14 29.69 -0.62
CA ILE A 496 16.78 28.42 -0.28
C ILE A 496 16.69 27.49 -1.49
N LEU A 497 17.78 26.82 -1.83
CA LEU A 497 17.83 25.81 -2.88
C LEU A 497 17.34 24.48 -2.32
N THR A 498 16.13 24.09 -2.69
CA THR A 498 15.51 22.84 -2.25
C THR A 498 16.07 21.65 -3.05
N PRO A 499 16.22 20.46 -2.45
CA PRO A 499 16.74 19.29 -3.17
C PRO A 499 15.79 18.82 -4.27
N THR A 500 16.33 18.48 -5.44
CA THR A 500 15.54 17.96 -6.58
C THR A 500 15.00 16.54 -6.34
N GLN A 501 15.48 15.86 -5.28
CA GLN A 501 15.00 14.56 -4.85
C GLN A 501 13.62 14.64 -4.17
N LEU A 502 13.21 15.81 -3.69
CA LEU A 502 11.90 15.97 -3.07
C LEU A 502 10.79 15.83 -4.11
N VAL A 503 9.66 15.26 -3.69
CA VAL A 503 8.43 15.19 -4.48
C VAL A 503 7.84 16.59 -4.60
N GLU A 504 7.73 17.28 -3.47
CA GLU A 504 7.34 18.68 -3.38
C GLU A 504 8.54 19.52 -2.94
N ASP A 505 8.83 20.60 -3.67
CA ASP A 505 9.97 21.47 -3.38
C ASP A 505 9.95 22.00 -1.93
N GLY A 506 8.76 22.18 -1.35
CA GLY A 506 8.57 22.71 0.01
C GLY A 506 8.55 21.68 1.14
N ALA A 507 8.72 20.38 0.86
CA ALA A 507 8.53 19.33 1.87
C ALA A 507 9.48 19.47 3.08
N PHE A 508 10.72 19.94 2.84
CA PHE A 508 11.69 20.25 3.90
C PHE A 508 11.70 21.75 4.28
N GLY A 509 10.61 22.47 4.01
CA GLY A 509 10.53 23.92 4.12
C GLY A 509 11.21 24.63 2.95
N GLY A 510 11.93 25.71 3.23
CA GLY A 510 12.62 26.53 2.24
C GLY A 510 11.95 27.89 2.04
N GLY A 511 11.68 28.24 0.78
CA GLY A 511 11.07 29.51 0.40
C GLY A 511 12.08 30.64 0.18
N SER A 512 11.56 31.87 0.11
CA SER A 512 12.33 33.08 -0.17
C SER A 512 12.01 34.22 0.80
N MET A 513 12.98 35.10 1.01
CA MET A 513 12.83 36.33 1.80
C MET A 513 13.50 37.50 1.08
N THR A 514 12.98 38.71 1.27
CA THR A 514 13.46 39.92 0.58
C THR A 514 13.93 40.94 1.61
N THR A 515 15.09 41.57 1.36
CA THR A 515 15.58 42.68 2.18
C THR A 515 14.73 43.94 2.00
N TYR A 516 14.93 44.92 2.87
CA TYR A 516 14.61 46.31 2.54
C TYR A 516 15.47 46.83 1.37
N THR A 517 15.07 47.97 0.82
CA THR A 517 15.75 48.63 -0.29
C THR A 517 17.05 49.31 0.15
N ALA A 518 18.11 49.09 -0.62
CA ALA A 518 19.42 49.71 -0.48
C ALA A 518 19.69 50.72 -1.59
N THR A 519 20.53 51.73 -1.31
CA THR A 519 20.87 52.79 -2.27
C THR A 519 22.29 52.62 -2.81
N TRP A 520 22.42 52.66 -4.13
CA TRP A 520 23.71 52.54 -4.84
C TRP A 520 24.07 53.84 -5.56
N THR A 521 25.23 54.40 -5.24
CA THR A 521 25.71 55.69 -5.80
C THR A 521 26.95 55.52 -6.67
N GLU A 522 27.22 56.50 -7.54
CA GLU A 522 28.52 56.55 -8.23
C GLU A 522 29.65 56.78 -7.21
N PRO A 523 30.85 56.21 -7.43
CA PRO A 523 32.02 56.59 -6.65
C PRO A 523 32.23 58.08 -6.79
N VAL A 524 32.44 58.79 -5.68
CA VAL A 524 32.86 60.18 -5.73
C VAL A 524 34.24 60.20 -6.39
N GLU A 525 34.35 60.76 -7.60
CA GLU A 525 35.64 61.13 -8.16
C GLU A 525 36.27 62.12 -7.18
N ASP A 526 37.29 61.67 -6.43
CA ASP A 526 38.09 62.56 -5.61
C ASP A 526 38.69 63.59 -6.58
N ASP A 527 38.24 64.85 -6.47
CA ASP A 527 38.58 65.95 -7.36
C ASP A 527 40.05 65.83 -7.78
N SER A 528 40.26 65.48 -9.05
CA SER A 528 41.57 65.49 -9.68
C SER A 528 42.31 66.77 -9.27
N LEU A 529 43.52 66.63 -8.72
CA LEU A 529 44.40 67.73 -8.33
C LEU A 529 44.25 68.90 -9.32
N PRO A 530 44.06 70.15 -8.87
CA PRO A 530 43.78 71.26 -9.78
C PRO A 530 44.99 71.44 -10.71
N VAL A 531 44.85 71.00 -11.96
CA VAL A 531 45.91 71.05 -12.99
C VAL A 531 46.23 72.50 -13.40
N LEU A 532 45.32 73.45 -13.12
CA LEU A 532 45.46 74.87 -13.41
C LEU A 532 46.66 75.57 -12.73
N PRO A 533 46.87 75.47 -11.40
CA PRO A 533 48.05 76.05 -10.74
C PRO A 533 49.38 75.42 -11.20
N LEU A 534 49.40 74.13 -11.62
CA LEU A 534 50.60 73.47 -12.14
C LEU A 534 50.98 74.01 -13.53
N LEU A 535 50.00 74.21 -14.42
CA LEU A 535 50.20 74.82 -15.74
C LEU A 535 50.65 76.29 -15.64
N ALA A 536 50.09 77.05 -14.69
CA ALA A 536 50.52 78.42 -14.42
C ALA A 536 51.98 78.48 -13.92
N ALA A 537 52.39 77.57 -13.04
CA ALA A 537 53.76 77.48 -12.56
C ALA A 537 54.77 77.13 -13.68
N ILE A 538 54.39 76.24 -14.61
CA ILE A 538 55.22 75.87 -15.76
C ILE A 538 55.39 77.05 -16.74
N ILE A 539 54.34 77.82 -17.00
CA ILE A 539 54.43 79.01 -17.87
C ILE A 539 55.32 80.09 -17.24
N VAL A 540 55.20 80.32 -15.93
CA VAL A 540 56.06 81.27 -15.21
C VAL A 540 57.52 80.80 -15.19
N ALA A 541 57.76 79.51 -14.98
CA ALA A 541 59.11 78.93 -15.04
C ALA A 541 59.74 79.05 -16.44
N MET A 542 58.96 78.84 -17.51
CA MET A 542 59.42 79.04 -18.89
C MET A 542 59.69 80.51 -19.21
N ALA A 543 58.90 81.45 -18.69
CA ALA A 543 59.16 82.88 -18.86
C ALA A 543 60.45 83.32 -18.14
N ILE A 544 60.72 82.80 -16.94
CA ILE A 544 61.96 83.07 -16.18
C ILE A 544 63.18 82.43 -16.87
N ALA A 545 63.05 81.19 -17.37
CA ALA A 545 64.10 80.50 -18.12
C ALA A 545 64.40 81.20 -19.46
N GLY A 546 63.37 81.67 -20.17
CA GLY A 546 63.52 82.43 -21.42
C GLY A 546 64.21 83.79 -21.20
N ALA A 547 63.84 84.52 -20.14
CA ALA A 547 64.48 85.80 -19.81
C ALA A 547 65.94 85.65 -19.36
N THR A 548 66.30 84.55 -18.70
CA THR A 548 67.68 84.27 -18.28
C THR A 548 68.57 83.77 -19.43
N MET A 549 68.04 83.01 -20.38
CA MET A 549 68.76 82.63 -21.60
C MET A 549 69.00 83.81 -22.55
N LEU A 550 68.04 84.73 -22.72
CA LEU A 550 68.23 85.96 -23.50
C LEU A 550 69.24 86.92 -22.86
N ARG A 551 69.36 86.94 -21.53
CA ARG A 551 70.42 87.68 -20.82
C ARG A 551 71.80 87.02 -20.90
N ARG A 552 71.87 85.69 -21.00
CA ARG A 552 73.13 84.95 -21.17
C ARG A 552 73.63 84.90 -22.61
N ALA A 553 72.76 85.09 -23.60
CA ALA A 553 73.14 85.12 -25.01
C ALA A 553 73.73 86.47 -25.47
N SER A 554 73.67 87.54 -24.66
CA SER A 554 74.35 88.81 -24.97
C SER A 554 75.77 88.93 -24.40
N ASP A 555 76.17 88.06 -23.47
CA ASP A 555 77.45 88.14 -22.74
C ASP A 555 78.44 87.00 -23.10
N ALA A 556 78.11 86.15 -24.08
CA ALA A 556 78.95 85.03 -24.52
C ALA A 556 79.50 85.25 -25.95
N ILE A 557 80.27 86.31 -26.13
CA ILE A 557 81.35 86.37 -27.13
C ILE A 557 82.62 86.66 -26.33
N VAL A 558 83.67 85.88 -26.59
CA VAL A 558 85.06 85.93 -26.08
C VAL A 558 85.43 84.84 -25.06
N GLU A 559 86.11 83.79 -25.60
CA GLU A 559 87.32 83.07 -25.13
C GLU A 559 87.39 82.51 -23.70
N ASP A 560 88.16 81.48 -23.39
CA ASP A 560 88.79 80.33 -24.05
C ASP A 560 89.48 79.58 -22.89
N GLY A 561 89.79 78.30 -23.09
CA GLY A 561 90.92 77.66 -22.42
C GLY A 561 90.60 76.65 -21.31
N ASP A 562 90.85 75.38 -21.66
CA ASP A 562 91.76 74.42 -20.97
C ASP A 562 91.49 74.09 -19.48
N ASP A 563 91.62 72.86 -18.98
CA ASP A 563 92.16 71.60 -19.51
C ASP A 563 91.88 70.50 -18.48
N SER A 564 91.74 69.24 -18.93
CA SER A 564 92.20 67.98 -18.27
C SER A 564 91.64 67.60 -16.87
N ASP A 565 91.50 66.35 -16.41
CA ASP A 565 91.80 65.00 -16.88
C ASP A 565 91.06 64.00 -15.94
N TYR A 566 90.58 62.88 -16.50
CA TYR A 566 90.63 61.48 -16.01
C TYR A 566 90.47 61.18 -14.49
N SER A 567 89.62 60.25 -14.03
CA SER A 567 89.44 58.82 -14.37
C SER A 567 88.28 58.26 -13.50
N LYS A 568 87.34 57.45 -14.02
CA LYS A 568 87.29 55.96 -14.00
C LYS A 568 87.57 55.33 -12.64
N ASP A 569 86.93 54.25 -12.19
CA ASP A 569 85.80 53.40 -12.57
C ASP A 569 85.76 52.33 -11.44
N GLU A 570 84.60 51.72 -11.21
CA GLU A 570 84.40 50.30 -10.81
C GLU A 570 85.11 49.76 -9.55
N ASN A 571 84.42 49.04 -8.66
CA ASN A 571 83.60 47.85 -8.93
C ASN A 571 82.56 47.64 -7.81
#